data_AF-A0A4R4BDV6-F1
#
_entry.id   AF-A0A4R4BDV6-F1
#
_cell.length_a   1.000
_cell.length_b   1.000
_cell.length_c   1.000
_cell.angle_alpha   90.00
_cell.angle_beta   90.00
_cell.angle_gamma   90.00
#
_symmetry.space_group_name_H-M   'P 1'
#
loop_
_entity.id
_entity.type
_entity.pdbx_description
1 polymer ?
#
loop_
_entity_poly.entity_id
_entity_poly.type
_entity_poly.pdbx_seq_one_letter_code
_entity_poly.pdbx_strand_id
1 'polypeptide(L)'
;MLEETGIEIGSLQLISVFSGKEFFVRLPNGDEFYPITIAYLCKDITGDTLKADGLESLHVQFFDLNRVPEKISLFIKKLIERNLVSI
;
A
#
# COMPACT_ATOMS: atom_id res chain seq x y z
N MET A 1 -4.25 -4.44 -6.80
CA MET A 1 -3.37 -4.27 -7.99
C MET A 1 -4.19 -4.45 -9.26
N LEU A 2 -4.26 -5.65 -9.86
CA LEU A 2 -4.99 -5.83 -11.13
C LEU A 2 -6.47 -5.42 -11.04
N GLU A 3 -7.18 -5.89 -10.01
CA GLU A 3 -8.61 -5.60 -9.78
C GLU A 3 -8.92 -4.10 -9.72
N GLU A 4 -8.26 -3.37 -8.82
CA GLU A 4 -8.56 -1.96 -8.56
C GLU A 4 -7.87 -0.96 -9.50
N THR A 5 -6.72 -1.32 -10.07
CA THR A 5 -5.82 -0.36 -10.76
C THR A 5 -5.47 -0.75 -12.18
N GLY A 6 -5.81 -1.97 -12.62
CA GLY A 6 -5.40 -2.52 -13.92
C GLY A 6 -3.93 -2.89 -14.04
N ILE A 7 -3.12 -2.65 -12.99
CA ILE A 7 -1.68 -2.93 -13.02
C ILE A 7 -1.42 -4.42 -12.80
N GLU A 8 -0.74 -5.02 -13.77
CA GLU A 8 -0.07 -6.31 -13.63
C GLU A 8 1.35 -6.14 -13.08
N ILE A 9 1.72 -7.03 -12.17
CA ILE A 9 3.01 -7.04 -11.48
C ILE A 9 3.62 -8.43 -11.56
N GLY A 10 4.94 -8.49 -11.61
CA GLY A 10 5.68 -9.73 -11.61
C GLY A 10 6.12 -10.16 -10.21
N SER A 11 7.43 -10.30 -10.01
CA SER A 11 8.04 -10.89 -8.83
C SER A 11 7.85 -10.03 -7.59
N LEU A 12 7.34 -10.67 -6.53
CA LEU A 12 7.15 -10.04 -5.23
C LEU A 12 8.27 -10.44 -4.27
N GLN A 13 8.96 -9.45 -3.72
CA GLN A 13 9.88 -9.62 -2.61
C GLN A 13 9.18 -9.23 -1.30
N LEU A 14 9.13 -10.14 -0.33
CA LEU A 14 8.65 -9.82 1.01
C LEU A 14 9.59 -8.80 1.66
N ILE A 15 9.04 -7.68 2.10
CA ILE A 15 9.78 -6.63 2.79
C ILE A 15 9.56 -6.70 4.30
N SER A 16 8.31 -6.84 4.72
CA SER A 16 8.00 -6.86 6.15
C SER A 16 6.60 -7.40 6.45
N VAL A 17 6.42 -7.80 7.71
CA VAL A 17 5.11 -8.17 8.28
C VAL A 17 4.87 -7.28 9.49
N PHE A 18 3.74 -6.58 9.49
CA PHE A 18 3.29 -5.71 10.57
C PHE A 18 2.11 -6.38 11.27
N SER A 19 2.30 -6.69 12.54
CA SER A 19 1.30 -7.33 13.38
C SER A 19 1.61 -7.03 14.84
N GLY A 20 0.66 -7.30 15.73
CA GLY A 20 0.84 -7.08 17.17
C GLY A 20 -0.12 -6.03 17.73
N LYS A 21 -0.01 -5.81 19.03
CA LYS A 21 -0.95 -4.98 19.78
C LYS A 21 -0.87 -3.50 19.39
N GLU A 22 0.27 -3.07 18.88
CA GLU A 22 0.52 -1.72 18.39
C GLU A 22 -0.30 -1.36 17.14
N PHE A 23 -0.87 -2.35 16.45
CA PHE A 23 -1.72 -2.15 15.27
C PHE A 23 -3.22 -2.26 15.58
N PHE A 24 -3.61 -2.37 16.85
CA PHE A 24 -5.03 -2.43 17.23
C PHE A 24 -5.84 -1.29 16.60
N VAL A 25 -6.96 -1.66 15.96
CA VAL A 25 -7.92 -0.70 15.40
C VAL A 25 -9.27 -0.90 16.07
N ARG A 26 -9.87 0.20 16.52
CA ARG A 26 -11.29 0.28 16.86
C ARG A 26 -11.98 1.23 15.89
N LEU A 27 -12.99 0.73 15.19
CA LEU A 27 -13.79 1.49 14.24
C LEU A 27 -14.82 2.36 14.96
N PRO A 28 -15.35 3.42 14.31
CA PRO A 28 -16.36 4.31 14.92
C PRO A 28 -17.64 3.59 15.37
N ASN A 29 -17.97 2.47 14.75
CA ASN A 29 -19.11 1.62 15.10
C ASN A 29 -18.84 0.69 16.30
N GLY A 30 -17.63 0.72 16.87
CA GLY A 30 -17.24 -0.08 18.04
C GLY A 30 -16.55 -1.40 17.70
N ASP A 31 -16.49 -1.79 16.42
CA ASP A 31 -15.81 -3.01 16.00
C ASP A 31 -14.31 -2.92 16.22
N GLU A 32 -13.70 -4.04 16.60
CA GLU A 32 -12.31 -4.13 16.98
C GLU A 32 -11.59 -5.22 16.18
N PHE A 33 -10.38 -4.92 15.72
CA PHE A 33 -9.53 -5.91 15.08
C PHE A 33 -8.04 -5.60 15.22
N TYR A 34 -7.23 -6.64 15.05
CA TYR A 34 -5.78 -6.57 14.96
C TYR A 34 -5.39 -6.94 13.52
N PRO A 35 -5.09 -5.96 12.65
CA PRO A 35 -4.68 -6.24 11.29
C PRO A 35 -3.30 -6.89 11.27
N ILE A 36 -3.12 -7.82 10.33
CA ILE A 36 -1.81 -8.30 9.90
C ILE A 36 -1.59 -7.73 8.50
N THR A 37 -0.62 -6.83 8.36
CA THR A 37 -0.27 -6.24 7.06
C THR A 37 1.05 -6.82 6.58
N ILE A 38 1.03 -7.40 5.38
CA ILE A 38 2.22 -7.95 4.74
C ILE A 38 2.60 -7.02 3.58
N ALA A 39 3.81 -6.46 3.63
CA ALA A 39 4.31 -5.54 2.62
C ALA A 39 5.26 -6.25 1.66
N TYR A 40 5.01 -6.09 0.36
CA TYR A 40 5.84 -6.61 -0.72
C TYR A 40 6.42 -5.47 -1.57
N LEU A 41 7.62 -5.69 -2.10
CA LEU A 41 8.24 -4.86 -3.12
C LEU A 41 8.19 -5.59 -4.46
N CYS A 42 7.76 -4.88 -5.49
CA CYS A 42 7.82 -5.32 -6.88
C CYS A 42 8.58 -4.26 -7.68
N LYS A 43 9.52 -4.69 -8.52
CA LYS A 43 10.30 -3.80 -9.41
C LYS A 43 9.91 -3.99 -10.88
N ASP A 44 9.15 -5.02 -11.19
CA ASP A 44 8.72 -5.44 -12.50
C ASP A 44 7.21 -5.26 -12.66
N ILE A 45 6.85 -4.06 -13.11
CA ILE A 45 5.49 -3.73 -13.54
C ILE A 45 5.38 -4.09 -15.02
N THR A 46 4.42 -4.95 -15.36
CA THR A 46 4.26 -5.50 -16.72
C THR A 46 2.98 -5.02 -17.40
N GLY A 47 2.05 -4.41 -16.66
CA GLY A 47 0.79 -3.90 -17.20
C GLY A 47 0.93 -2.52 -17.84
N ASP A 48 0.29 -2.33 -19.00
CA ASP A 48 0.36 -1.09 -19.78
C ASP A 48 -0.71 -0.05 -19.41
N THR A 49 -1.68 -0.44 -18.57
CA THR A 49 -2.83 0.41 -18.23
C THR A 49 -2.88 0.68 -16.73
N LEU A 50 -2.92 1.96 -16.38
CA LEU A 50 -3.18 2.44 -15.04
C LEU A 50 -4.57 3.08 -15.02
N LYS A 51 -5.57 2.36 -14.51
CA LYS A 51 -6.96 2.82 -14.48
C LYS A 51 -7.65 2.36 -13.21
N ALA A 52 -8.27 3.30 -12.51
CA ALA A 52 -9.07 3.00 -11.34
C ALA A 52 -10.33 2.23 -11.75
N ASP A 53 -10.75 1.26 -10.94
CA ASP A 53 -11.98 0.49 -11.14
C ASP A 53 -13.26 1.35 -11.06
N GLY A 54 -13.21 2.48 -10.36
CA GLY A 54 -14.36 3.35 -10.11
C GLY A 54 -15.33 2.81 -9.04
N LEU A 55 -15.02 1.67 -8.41
CA LEU A 55 -15.84 1.04 -7.38
C LEU A 55 -15.25 1.34 -5.99
N GLU A 56 -13.99 0.98 -5.79
CA GLU A 56 -13.26 1.23 -4.56
C GLU A 56 -12.27 2.38 -4.71
N SER A 57 -11.75 2.57 -5.93
CA SER A 57 -10.78 3.61 -6.26
C SER A 57 -11.37 4.63 -7.24
N LEU A 58 -11.29 5.92 -6.88
CA LEU A 58 -11.70 7.02 -7.77
C LEU A 58 -10.55 7.50 -8.67
N HIS A 59 -9.31 7.42 -8.18
CA HIS A 59 -8.13 7.91 -8.88
C HIS A 59 -6.92 7.04 -8.56
N VAL A 60 -6.08 6.78 -9.57
CA VAL A 60 -4.82 6.04 -9.45
C VAL A 60 -3.73 6.77 -10.22
N GLN A 61 -2.55 6.90 -9.62
CA GLN A 61 -1.37 7.49 -10.27
C GLN A 61 -0.09 7.06 -9.55
N PHE A 62 1.04 7.13 -10.24
CA PHE A 62 2.36 7.00 -9.61
C PHE A 62 2.80 8.33 -9.00
N PHE A 63 3.52 8.25 -7.89
CA PHE A 63 4.14 9.40 -7.23
C PHE A 63 5.65 9.18 -7.15
N ASP A 64 6.40 10.26 -7.29
CA ASP A 64 7.82 10.26 -6.90
C ASP A 64 7.91 10.03 -5.40
N LEU A 65 8.87 9.22 -4.97
CA LEU A 65 9.08 8.87 -3.55
C LEU A 65 9.32 10.11 -2.67
N ASN A 66 9.90 11.17 -3.24
CA ASN A 66 10.14 12.44 -2.55
C ASN A 66 8.96 13.42 -2.68
N ARG A 67 7.91 13.07 -3.43
CA ARG A 67 6.74 13.91 -3.69
C ARG A 67 5.43 13.17 -3.45
N VAL A 68 5.39 12.39 -2.37
CA VAL A 68 4.15 11.73 -1.92
C VAL A 68 3.10 12.76 -1.48
N PRO A 69 1.79 12.48 -1.65
CA PRO A 69 0.73 13.39 -1.22
C PRO A 69 0.79 13.74 0.26
N GLU A 70 0.48 14.99 0.61
CA GLU A 70 0.44 15.43 2.02
C GLU A 70 -0.59 14.65 2.84
N LYS A 71 -1.72 14.28 2.23
CA LYS A 71 -2.82 13.52 2.85
C LYS A 71 -2.64 12.00 2.75
N ILE A 72 -1.40 11.52 2.78
CA ILE A 72 -1.12 10.07 2.82
C ILE A 72 -1.40 9.49 4.20
N SER A 73 -1.78 8.20 4.26
CA SER A 73 -1.85 7.47 5.52
C SER A 73 -0.51 7.49 6.26
N LEU A 74 -0.53 7.82 7.56
CA LEU A 74 0.66 7.84 8.42
C LEU A 74 1.35 6.46 8.47
N PHE A 75 0.58 5.38 8.39
CA PHE A 75 1.13 4.02 8.33
C PHE A 75 1.93 3.80 7.04
N ILE A 76 1.36 4.17 5.89
CA ILE A 76 2.03 4.03 4.60
C ILE A 76 3.28 4.92 4.53
N LYS A 77 3.22 6.14 5.07
CA LYS A 77 4.40 7.03 5.16
C LYS A 77 5.54 6.37 5.95
N LYS A 78 5.25 5.82 7.13
CA LYS A 78 6.24 5.08 7.94
C LYS A 78 6.76 3.83 7.24
N LEU A 79 5.91 3.12 6.51
CA LEU A 79 6.30 1.95 5.72
C LEU A 79 7.34 2.33 4.67
N ILE A 80 7.09 3.41 3.92
CA ILE A 80 8.00 3.92 2.90
C ILE A 80 9.33 4.32 3.55
N GLU A 81 9.30 5.19 4.57
CA GLU A 81 10.51 5.66 5.27
C GLU A 81 11.38 4.52 5.83
N ARG A 82 10.76 3.49 6.41
CA ARG A 82 11.47 2.35 7.02
C ARG A 82 12.15 1.45 6.00
N ASN A 83 11.63 1.37 4.78
CA ASN A 83 12.08 0.41 3.76
C ASN A 83 12.86 1.05 2.60
N LEU A 84 12.84 2.39 2.48
CA LEU A 84 13.66 3.12 1.51
C LEU A 84 15.17 3.02 1.75
N VAL A 85 15.60 2.72 2.99
CA VAL A 85 17.03 2.55 3.33
C VAL A 85 17.63 1.28 2.70
N SER A 86 16.79 0.38 2.17
CA SER A 86 17.18 -0.94 1.67
C SER A 86 16.94 -1.15 0.16
N ILE A 87 16.58 -0.09 -0.59
CA ILE A 87 16.27 -0.16 -2.03
C ILE A 87 17.39 0.45 -2.87
#